data_AF-A0A835HJY5-F1
#
_entry.id   AF-A0A835HJY5-F1
#
_cell.length_a   1.000
_cell.length_b   1.000
_cell.length_c   1.000
_cell.angle_alpha   90.00
_cell.angle_beta   90.00
_cell.angle_gamma   90.00
#
_symmetry.space_group_name_H-M   'P 1'
#
loop_
_entity.id
_entity.type
_entity.pdbx_description
1 polymer ?
#
loop_
_entity_poly.entity_id
_entity_poly.type
_entity_poly.pdbx_seq_one_letter_code
_entity_poly.pdbx_strand_id
1 'polypeptide(L)'
;MAINSKLCMLHLFVLLATLTLQIEAKPGVCKPSGKVRGRKPPPGECNKAHDSECCEQGKLYTVFRCSPPITGSTKAVLTINGFEAGADGGGPSECDGKYHSDDTPVIALSTGWYNKGSRCHKMINIHGNGRTTKAMVVDECDSTQGCDAEHDYQPPCPHNIVDASKAVWKALGVPEDDWGNLDIAWSET
;
A
#
# COMPACT_ATOMS: atom_id res chain seq x y z
N MET A 1 -54.45 -25.10 -19.47
CA MET A 1 -53.94 -23.78 -19.07
C MET A 1 -53.10 -23.24 -20.20
N ALA A 2 -53.57 -22.21 -20.91
CA ALA A 2 -52.82 -21.60 -22.00
C ALA A 2 -51.77 -20.65 -21.40
N ILE A 3 -50.50 -20.95 -21.61
CA ILE A 3 -49.41 -20.06 -21.23
C ILE A 3 -49.49 -18.84 -22.16
N ASN A 4 -49.75 -17.66 -21.58
CA ASN A 4 -49.88 -16.43 -22.35
C ASN A 4 -48.52 -16.09 -22.98
N SER A 5 -48.43 -16.26 -24.31
CA SER A 5 -47.19 -16.05 -25.08
C SER A 5 -46.57 -14.68 -24.86
N LYS A 6 -47.37 -13.63 -24.59
CA LYS A 6 -46.88 -12.29 -24.27
C LYS A 6 -46.18 -12.23 -22.91
N LEU A 7 -46.69 -12.97 -21.91
CA LEU A 7 -46.10 -13.06 -20.58
C LEU A 7 -44.79 -13.86 -20.62
N CYS A 8 -44.74 -14.92 -21.43
CA CYS A 8 -43.53 -15.72 -21.65
C CYS A 8 -42.43 -14.91 -22.37
N MET A 9 -42.80 -14.11 -23.37
CA MET A 9 -41.88 -13.21 -24.06
C MET A 9 -41.34 -12.09 -23.15
N LEU A 10 -42.18 -11.53 -22.27
CA LEU A 10 -41.76 -10.50 -21.32
C LEU A 10 -40.78 -11.07 -20.28
N HIS A 11 -41.04 -12.25 -19.72
CA HIS A 11 -40.11 -12.92 -18.82
C HIS A 11 -38.78 -13.27 -19.49
N LEU A 12 -38.83 -13.73 -20.75
CA LEU A 12 -37.62 -14.01 -21.53
C LEU A 12 -36.80 -12.73 -21.79
N PHE A 13 -37.47 -11.61 -22.08
CA PHE A 13 -36.81 -10.31 -22.25
C PHE A 13 -36.16 -9.78 -20.96
N VAL A 14 -36.84 -9.95 -19.81
CA VAL A 14 -36.29 -9.55 -18.49
C VAL A 14 -35.11 -10.45 -18.08
N LEU A 15 -35.18 -11.75 -18.35
CA LEU A 15 -34.04 -12.67 -18.15
C LEU A 15 -32.86 -12.31 -19.07
N LEU A 16 -33.10 -12.00 -20.34
CA LEU A 16 -32.05 -11.61 -21.27
C LEU A 16 -31.41 -10.26 -20.89
N ALA A 17 -32.21 -9.30 -20.41
CA ALA A 17 -31.74 -8.00 -19.94
C ALA A 17 -30.96 -8.08 -18.62
N THR A 18 -31.25 -9.05 -17.75
CA THR A 18 -30.48 -9.28 -16.52
C THR A 18 -29.18 -10.04 -16.78
N LEU A 19 -29.12 -10.90 -17.81
CA LEU A 19 -27.88 -11.53 -18.27
C LEU A 19 -26.91 -10.54 -18.94
N THR A 20 -27.41 -9.46 -19.56
CA THR A 20 -26.55 -8.47 -20.26
C THR A 20 -25.99 -7.37 -19.35
N LEU A 21 -26.42 -7.31 -18.08
CA LEU A 21 -25.97 -6.32 -17.09
C LEU A 21 -24.79 -6.78 -16.23
N GLN A 22 -24.11 -7.87 -16.61
CA GLN A 22 -22.81 -8.20 -16.05
C GLN A 22 -21.74 -7.28 -16.67
N ILE A 23 -21.69 -6.04 -16.20
CA ILE A 23 -20.50 -5.21 -16.36
C ILE A 23 -19.43 -5.84 -15.46
N GLU A 24 -18.70 -6.81 -15.99
CA GLU A 24 -17.38 -7.13 -15.45
C GLU A 24 -16.52 -5.89 -15.67
N ALA A 25 -16.48 -5.01 -14.66
CA ALA A 25 -15.45 -4.01 -14.57
C ALA A 25 -14.12 -4.77 -14.48
N LYS A 26 -13.42 -4.93 -15.61
CA LYS A 26 -12.02 -5.31 -15.61
C LYS A 26 -11.34 -4.45 -14.54
N PRO A 27 -10.61 -5.04 -13.57
CA PRO A 27 -9.91 -4.26 -12.56
C PRO A 27 -9.13 -3.17 -13.28
N GLY A 28 -9.55 -1.93 -13.10
CA GLY A 28 -8.92 -0.81 -13.78
C GLY A 28 -7.46 -0.75 -13.32
N VAL A 29 -6.55 -0.53 -14.27
CA VAL A 29 -5.16 -0.18 -13.92
C VAL A 29 -5.23 1.01 -12.96
N CYS A 30 -4.57 0.90 -11.81
CA CYS A 30 -4.54 1.99 -10.83
C CYS A 30 -3.95 3.25 -11.48
N LYS A 31 -4.64 4.38 -11.33
CA LYS A 31 -4.25 5.67 -11.91
C LYS A 31 -4.00 6.69 -10.80
N PRO A 32 -3.13 7.68 -11.06
CA PRO A 32 -2.98 8.84 -10.20
C PRO A 32 -4.33 9.46 -9.84
N SER A 33 -4.52 9.75 -8.55
CA SER A 33 -5.73 10.37 -8.02
C SER A 33 -5.62 11.90 -7.93
N GLY A 34 -4.41 12.43 -8.03
CA GLY A 34 -4.16 13.88 -7.98
C GLY A 34 -2.69 14.20 -7.78
N LYS A 35 -2.42 15.40 -7.28
CA LYS A 35 -1.09 15.85 -6.87
C LYS A 35 -1.14 16.67 -5.59
N VAL A 36 -0.11 16.59 -4.78
CA VAL A 36 0.14 17.50 -3.65
C VAL A 36 1.32 18.41 -3.98
N ARG A 37 1.29 19.64 -3.45
CA ARG A 37 2.37 20.61 -3.63
C ARG A 37 3.32 20.53 -2.44
N GLY A 38 4.58 20.25 -2.74
CA GLY A 38 5.66 20.20 -1.77
C GLY A 38 5.84 21.52 -1.03
N ARG A 39 6.12 21.40 0.26
CA ARG A 39 6.44 22.49 1.18
C ARG A 39 7.83 22.25 1.72
N LYS A 40 8.63 23.30 1.82
CA LYS A 40 9.93 23.22 2.48
C LYS A 40 9.72 22.86 3.97
N PRO A 41 10.37 21.81 4.51
CA PRO A 41 10.31 21.52 5.92
C PRO A 41 10.85 22.70 6.77
N PRO A 42 10.23 23.01 7.92
CA PRO A 42 10.82 23.87 8.93
C PRO A 42 12.18 23.33 9.42
N PRO A 43 13.04 24.19 10.02
CA PRO A 43 14.30 23.72 10.60
C PRO A 43 14.06 22.67 11.69
N GLY A 44 14.72 21.52 11.59
CA GLY A 44 14.59 20.41 12.55
C GLY A 44 13.52 19.38 12.20
N GLU A 45 12.71 19.64 11.17
CA GLU A 45 11.72 18.72 10.62
C GLU A 45 12.27 18.00 9.39
N CYS A 46 11.62 16.90 8.99
CA CYS A 46 12.04 15.94 7.97
C CYS A 46 13.28 15.13 8.37
N ASN A 47 13.00 13.98 8.98
CA ASN A 47 13.93 12.91 9.25
C ASN A 47 14.41 12.28 7.93
N LYS A 48 15.73 12.18 7.78
CA LYS A 48 16.40 11.60 6.61
C LYS A 48 17.06 10.27 6.92
N ALA A 49 16.72 9.64 8.04
CA ALA A 49 17.12 8.27 8.30
C ALA A 49 16.61 7.36 7.17
N HIS A 50 17.33 6.26 6.92
CA HIS A 50 17.03 5.30 5.86
C HIS A 50 16.85 5.91 4.46
N ASP A 51 17.60 6.99 4.18
CA ASP A 51 17.57 7.72 2.89
C ASP A 51 16.22 8.38 2.56
N SER A 52 15.39 8.64 3.58
CA SER A 52 14.12 9.35 3.43
C SER A 52 14.30 10.75 2.81
N GLU A 53 13.53 11.02 1.76
CA GLU A 53 13.55 12.29 1.03
C GLU A 53 12.63 13.33 1.67
N CYS A 54 13.02 14.61 1.60
CA CYS A 54 12.16 15.72 2.00
C CYS A 54 11.48 16.36 0.80
N CYS A 55 10.26 16.84 0.97
CA CYS A 55 9.57 17.58 -0.08
C CYS A 55 10.27 18.90 -0.43
N GLU A 56 10.29 19.20 -1.72
CA GLU A 56 10.81 20.45 -2.26
C GLU A 56 9.71 21.48 -2.42
N GLN A 57 10.01 22.74 -2.08
CA GLN A 57 9.06 23.85 -2.19
C GLN A 57 8.52 23.97 -3.62
N GLY A 58 7.20 23.84 -3.78
CA GLY A 58 6.51 24.05 -5.05
C GLY A 58 6.54 22.86 -6.01
N LYS A 59 7.36 21.81 -5.76
CA LYS A 59 7.36 20.57 -6.55
C LYS A 59 6.01 19.86 -6.40
N LEU A 60 5.51 19.27 -7.47
CA LEU A 60 4.24 18.53 -7.44
C LEU A 60 4.51 17.03 -7.35
N TYR A 61 4.02 16.41 -6.29
CA TYR A 61 4.12 14.98 -6.04
C TYR A 61 2.80 14.30 -6.38
N THR A 62 2.87 13.13 -7.01
CA THR A 62 1.67 12.39 -7.43
C THR A 62 1.10 11.63 -6.24
N VAL A 63 -0.23 11.61 -6.11
CA VAL A 63 -0.93 10.83 -5.09
C VAL A 63 -1.83 9.78 -5.71
N PHE A 64 -2.08 8.71 -4.97
CA PHE A 64 -2.87 7.56 -5.36
C PHE A 64 -3.84 7.18 -4.23
N ARG A 65 -5.05 6.79 -4.59
CA ARG A 65 -6.04 6.19 -3.68
C ARG A 65 -6.23 4.69 -3.94
N CYS A 66 -5.40 4.14 -4.82
CA CYS A 66 -5.44 2.76 -5.26
C CYS A 66 -4.02 2.21 -5.28
N SER A 67 -3.91 0.89 -5.41
CA SER A 67 -2.68 0.16 -5.63
C SER A 67 -2.88 -0.83 -6.77
N PRO A 68 -1.82 -1.42 -7.35
CA PRO A 68 -1.97 -2.47 -8.36
C PRO A 68 -2.84 -3.64 -7.86
N PRO A 69 -3.49 -4.40 -8.77
CA PRO A 69 -4.31 -5.53 -8.38
C PRO A 69 -3.54 -6.55 -7.53
N ILE A 70 -4.19 -7.05 -6.49
CA ILE A 70 -3.65 -8.13 -5.66
C ILE A 70 -3.84 -9.45 -6.40
N THR A 71 -2.78 -10.25 -6.43
CA THR A 71 -2.74 -11.59 -7.03
C THR A 71 -2.13 -12.58 -6.03
N GLY A 72 -2.00 -13.86 -6.41
CA GLY A 72 -1.25 -14.83 -5.61
C GLY A 72 0.27 -14.57 -5.53
N SER A 73 0.77 -13.60 -6.29
CA SER A 73 2.18 -13.17 -6.32
C SER A 73 2.23 -11.70 -6.73
N THR A 74 1.76 -10.83 -5.84
CA THR A 74 1.60 -9.39 -6.09
C THR A 74 2.97 -8.72 -6.11
N LYS A 75 3.35 -8.16 -7.27
CA LYS A 75 4.61 -7.44 -7.41
C LYS A 75 4.58 -6.14 -6.61
N ALA A 76 5.65 -5.86 -5.88
CA ALA A 76 5.82 -4.65 -5.09
C ALA A 76 7.29 -4.26 -5.03
N VAL A 77 7.55 -3.05 -4.54
CA VAL A 77 8.88 -2.64 -4.10
C VAL A 77 8.88 -2.66 -2.57
N LEU A 78 9.86 -3.35 -2.01
CA LEU A 78 10.13 -3.34 -0.58
C LEU A 78 11.01 -2.12 -0.26
N THR A 79 10.58 -1.31 0.69
CA THR A 79 11.37 -0.20 1.26
C THR A 79 11.69 -0.49 2.73
N ILE A 80 12.59 0.30 3.30
CA ILE A 80 12.96 0.21 4.71
C ILE A 80 12.31 1.36 5.48
N ASN A 81 11.71 1.03 6.62
CA ASN A 81 11.11 2.00 7.53
C ASN A 81 11.35 1.58 8.97
N GLY A 82 11.63 2.55 9.84
CA GLY A 82 11.66 2.35 11.28
C GLY A 82 10.28 2.56 11.90
N PHE A 83 9.81 1.58 12.67
CA PHE A 83 8.51 1.59 13.35
C PHE A 83 8.63 1.97 14.84
N GLU A 84 9.84 2.28 15.29
CA GLU A 84 10.14 2.69 16.66
C GLU A 84 9.86 4.18 16.90
N ALA A 85 9.66 4.54 18.16
CA ALA A 85 9.46 5.93 18.54
C ALA A 85 10.69 6.79 18.18
N GLY A 86 10.49 7.83 17.38
CA GLY A 86 11.55 8.73 16.92
C GLY A 86 12.32 8.22 15.69
N ALA A 87 11.89 7.11 15.09
CA ALA A 87 12.36 6.69 13.78
C ALA A 87 11.73 7.52 12.64
N ASP A 88 12.08 7.20 11.40
CA ASP A 88 11.60 7.85 10.18
C ASP A 88 10.14 7.55 9.83
N GLY A 89 9.55 6.48 10.38
CA GLY A 89 8.12 6.19 10.24
C GLY A 89 7.20 7.18 10.95
N GLY A 90 7.76 8.11 11.74
CA GLY A 90 7.04 9.21 12.35
C GLY A 90 6.14 8.77 13.51
N GLY A 91 4.83 8.73 13.26
CA GLY A 91 3.80 8.46 14.27
C GLY A 91 3.68 6.98 14.67
N PRO A 92 2.86 6.67 15.69
CA PRO A 92 2.46 5.29 15.97
C PRO A 92 1.65 4.70 14.81
N SER A 93 1.76 3.39 14.58
CA SER A 93 1.15 2.74 13.41
C SER A 93 -0.39 2.71 13.42
N GLU A 94 -0.98 2.89 12.26
CA GLU A 94 -2.43 3.10 12.07
C GLU A 94 -3.32 1.95 12.56
N CYS A 95 -2.86 0.70 12.53
CA CYS A 95 -3.69 -0.43 12.93
C CYS A 95 -3.99 -0.47 14.43
N ASP A 96 -3.07 -0.03 15.29
CA ASP A 96 -3.18 -0.17 16.74
C ASP A 96 -2.70 1.02 17.57
N GLY A 97 -2.25 2.09 16.93
CA GLY A 97 -1.76 3.31 17.59
C GLY A 97 -0.49 3.07 18.41
N LYS A 98 0.37 2.14 17.99
CA LYS A 98 1.60 1.78 18.72
C LYS A 98 2.83 1.86 17.83
N TYR A 99 3.96 2.10 18.49
CA TYR A 99 5.27 1.83 17.92
C TYR A 99 5.57 0.33 18.01
N HIS A 100 6.32 -0.18 17.03
CA HIS A 100 6.75 -1.57 16.96
C HIS A 100 8.28 -1.61 16.89
N SER A 101 8.91 -2.60 17.52
CA SER A 101 10.37 -2.71 17.44
C SER A 101 10.81 -3.10 16.03
N ASP A 102 11.92 -2.52 15.57
CA ASP A 102 12.48 -2.81 14.24
C ASP A 102 13.02 -4.26 14.13
N ASP A 103 13.20 -4.94 15.27
CA ASP A 103 13.51 -6.38 15.32
C ASP A 103 12.26 -7.28 15.26
N THR A 104 11.06 -6.71 15.16
CA THR A 104 9.81 -7.44 14.89
C THR A 104 9.48 -7.37 13.40
N PRO A 105 9.14 -8.49 12.72
CA PRO A 105 8.82 -8.48 11.30
C PRO A 105 7.44 -7.84 11.03
N VAL A 106 7.40 -6.52 11.01
CA VAL A 106 6.21 -5.70 10.71
C VAL A 106 6.41 -4.89 9.43
N ILE A 107 5.29 -4.51 8.82
CA ILE A 107 5.24 -3.73 7.58
C ILE A 107 4.08 -2.73 7.56
N ALA A 108 4.24 -1.71 6.73
CA ALA A 108 3.18 -0.87 6.20
C ALA A 108 2.84 -1.27 4.74
N LEU A 109 1.61 -1.04 4.31
CA LEU A 109 1.20 -1.24 2.91
C LEU A 109 0.73 0.07 2.30
N SER A 110 1.03 0.30 1.01
CA SER A 110 0.42 1.42 0.28
C SER A 110 -1.09 1.45 0.45
N THR A 111 -1.68 2.65 0.54
CA THR A 111 -3.12 2.90 0.79
C THR A 111 -4.09 1.92 0.13
N GLY A 112 -3.92 1.63 -1.16
CA GLY A 112 -4.82 0.73 -1.89
C GLY A 112 -4.75 -0.72 -1.41
N TRP A 113 -3.56 -1.20 -1.02
CA TRP A 113 -3.36 -2.52 -0.42
C TRP A 113 -3.70 -2.54 1.06
N TYR A 114 -3.42 -1.48 1.81
CA TYR A 114 -3.87 -1.33 3.19
C TYR A 114 -5.40 -1.44 3.29
N ASN A 115 -6.11 -0.81 2.34
CA ASN A 115 -7.55 -0.91 2.14
C ASN A 115 -8.31 -0.66 3.46
N LYS A 116 -8.09 0.52 4.04
CA LYS A 116 -8.76 1.00 5.26
C LYS A 116 -8.64 0.01 6.43
N GLY A 117 -7.44 -0.52 6.63
CA GLY A 117 -7.15 -1.45 7.72
C GLY A 117 -7.71 -2.86 7.52
N SER A 118 -8.28 -3.20 6.36
CA SER A 118 -8.81 -4.56 6.12
C SER A 118 -7.75 -5.67 6.25
N ARG A 119 -6.46 -5.31 6.21
CA ARG A 119 -5.32 -6.21 6.42
C ARG A 119 -4.60 -6.03 7.75
N CYS A 120 -5.06 -5.14 8.63
CA CYS A 120 -4.45 -4.94 9.94
C CYS A 120 -4.27 -6.25 10.70
N HIS A 121 -3.07 -6.45 11.24
CA HIS A 121 -2.62 -7.61 11.99
C HIS A 121 -2.69 -8.95 11.23
N LYS A 122 -2.91 -8.93 9.92
CA LYS A 122 -2.77 -10.12 9.08
C LYS A 122 -1.31 -10.30 8.68
N MET A 123 -0.92 -11.57 8.58
CA MET A 123 0.39 -11.96 8.07
C MET A 123 0.33 -12.02 6.54
N ILE A 124 1.37 -11.52 5.88
CA ILE A 124 1.61 -11.76 4.46
C ILE A 124 2.94 -12.48 4.27
N ASN A 125 3.07 -13.22 3.17
CA ASN A 125 4.35 -13.75 2.72
C ASN A 125 5.02 -12.70 1.84
N ILE A 126 6.30 -12.43 2.08
CA ILE A 126 7.14 -11.55 1.26
C ILE A 126 8.24 -12.41 0.66
N HIS A 127 8.30 -12.45 -0.67
CA HIS A 127 9.31 -13.16 -1.44
C HIS A 127 10.25 -12.15 -2.12
N GLY A 128 11.53 -12.24 -1.79
CA GLY A 128 12.58 -11.34 -2.29
C GLY A 128 13.95 -11.95 -2.05
N ASN A 129 14.94 -11.60 -2.87
CA ASN A 129 16.32 -12.09 -2.74
C ASN A 129 16.42 -13.64 -2.66
N GLY A 130 15.54 -14.34 -3.39
CA GLY A 130 15.47 -15.81 -3.38
C GLY A 130 14.96 -16.44 -2.07
N ARG A 131 14.50 -15.63 -1.11
CA ARG A 131 13.98 -16.07 0.19
C ARG A 131 12.53 -15.64 0.38
N THR A 132 11.88 -16.24 1.37
CA THR A 132 10.53 -15.87 1.78
C THR A 132 10.51 -15.65 3.28
N THR A 133 9.89 -14.56 3.72
CA THR A 133 9.62 -14.27 5.12
C THR A 133 8.15 -13.93 5.33
N LYS A 134 7.68 -14.02 6.57
CA LYS A 134 6.33 -13.56 6.95
C LYS A 134 6.44 -12.28 7.76
N ALA A 135 5.56 -11.33 7.48
CA ALA A 135 5.48 -10.08 8.23
C ALA A 135 4.03 -9.71 8.53
N MET A 136 3.83 -9.00 9.64
CA MET A 136 2.52 -8.51 10.07
C MET A 136 2.28 -7.11 9.53
N VAL A 137 1.12 -6.89 8.92
CA VAL A 137 0.67 -5.53 8.55
C VAL A 137 0.27 -4.78 9.81
N VAL A 138 0.96 -3.69 10.11
CA VAL A 138 0.67 -2.82 11.26
C VAL A 138 0.31 -1.40 10.85
N ASP A 139 0.59 -1.01 9.61
CA ASP A 139 0.48 0.40 9.22
C ASP A 139 0.06 0.63 7.77
N GLU A 140 -0.27 1.89 7.47
CA GLU A 140 -0.47 2.40 6.12
C GLU A 140 0.75 3.21 5.67
N CYS A 141 1.26 2.90 4.47
CA CYS A 141 2.17 3.80 3.76
C CYS A 141 1.31 4.75 2.93
N ASP A 142 1.02 5.94 3.47
CA ASP A 142 0.01 6.84 2.92
C ASP A 142 0.43 7.41 1.55
N SER A 143 -0.28 6.98 0.52
CA SER A 143 -0.06 7.42 -0.86
C SER A 143 -0.98 8.56 -1.29
N THR A 144 -1.84 9.05 -0.40
CA THR A 144 -2.89 10.05 -0.66
C THR A 144 -2.49 11.46 -0.28
N GLN A 145 -1.54 11.61 0.64
CA GLN A 145 -1.08 12.86 1.25
C GLN A 145 0.41 12.78 1.62
N GLY A 146 0.99 13.89 2.07
CA GLY A 146 2.42 14.07 2.27
C GLY A 146 2.84 15.53 2.11
N CYS A 147 4.12 15.82 2.35
CA CYS A 147 4.67 17.17 2.32
C CYS A 147 4.06 18.15 3.34
N ASP A 148 3.62 17.63 4.48
CA ASP A 148 3.06 18.39 5.60
C ASP A 148 3.61 17.85 6.94
N ALA A 149 3.21 18.47 8.04
CA ALA A 149 3.76 18.14 9.36
C ALA A 149 3.36 16.75 9.87
N GLU A 150 2.25 16.18 9.39
CA GLU A 150 1.81 14.84 9.81
C GLU A 150 2.71 13.75 9.20
N HIS A 151 3.24 14.01 8.00
CA HIS A 151 4.13 13.11 7.27
C HIS A 151 5.60 13.54 7.35
N ASP A 152 5.96 14.33 8.36
CA ASP A 152 7.33 14.83 8.56
C ASP A 152 7.92 15.51 7.30
N TYR A 153 7.04 16.14 6.51
CA TYR A 153 7.35 16.75 5.21
C TYR A 153 8.00 15.80 4.18
N GLN A 154 7.87 14.49 4.36
CA GLN A 154 8.25 13.47 3.38
C GLN A 154 7.20 13.40 2.24
N PRO A 155 7.58 12.96 1.03
CA PRO A 155 6.65 12.84 -0.08
C PRO A 155 5.60 11.74 0.15
N PRO A 156 4.44 11.81 -0.53
CA PRO A 156 3.47 10.71 -0.51
C PRO A 156 4.10 9.39 -0.91
N CYS A 157 3.71 8.32 -0.22
CA CYS A 157 4.16 6.97 -0.53
C CYS A 157 3.78 6.57 -1.96
N PRO A 158 4.64 5.85 -2.69
CA PRO A 158 4.24 5.21 -3.94
C PRO A 158 3.13 4.18 -3.72
N HIS A 159 2.35 3.90 -4.76
CA HIS A 159 1.15 3.06 -4.70
C HIS A 159 1.41 1.54 -4.71
N ASN A 160 2.66 1.10 -4.73
CA ASN A 160 3.06 -0.29 -4.89
C ASN A 160 4.17 -0.72 -3.90
N ILE A 161 4.12 -0.18 -2.69
CA ILE A 161 5.13 -0.32 -1.63
C ILE A 161 4.67 -1.29 -0.56
N VAL A 162 5.61 -2.12 -0.14
CA VAL A 162 5.61 -2.81 1.16
C VAL A 162 6.73 -2.17 1.96
N ASP A 163 6.40 -1.40 2.98
CA ASP A 163 7.39 -0.64 3.74
C ASP A 163 7.75 -1.40 5.00
N ALA A 164 9.02 -1.74 5.20
CA ALA A 164 9.37 -2.87 6.05
C ALA A 164 10.43 -2.58 7.09
N SER A 165 10.19 -3.13 8.28
CA SER A 165 11.13 -3.12 9.41
C SER A 165 12.45 -3.81 9.08
N LYS A 166 13.49 -3.46 9.85
CA LYS A 166 14.83 -4.06 9.80
C LYS A 166 14.79 -5.60 9.83
N ALA A 167 13.90 -6.19 10.63
CA ALA A 167 13.74 -7.64 10.74
C ALA A 167 13.34 -8.32 9.43
N VAL A 168 12.49 -7.69 8.61
CA VAL A 168 12.05 -8.25 7.32
C VAL A 168 13.23 -8.32 6.35
N TRP A 169 13.99 -7.24 6.25
CA TRP A 169 15.19 -7.17 5.40
C TRP A 169 16.24 -8.22 5.80
N LYS A 170 16.53 -8.34 7.10
CA LYS A 170 17.42 -9.39 7.64
C LYS A 170 16.91 -10.80 7.28
N ALA A 171 15.61 -11.07 7.42
CA ALA A 171 15.03 -12.37 7.13
C ALA A 171 15.11 -12.74 5.63
N LEU A 172 14.99 -11.75 4.75
CA LEU A 172 15.24 -11.91 3.31
C LEU A 172 16.73 -12.07 2.97
N GLY A 173 17.63 -11.92 3.95
CA GLY A 173 19.07 -12.14 3.78
C GLY A 173 19.74 -11.13 2.87
N VAL A 174 19.18 -9.93 2.75
CA VAL A 174 19.78 -8.82 1.99
C VAL A 174 20.87 -8.19 2.87
N PRO A 175 22.11 -8.02 2.38
CA PRO A 175 23.16 -7.29 3.11
C PRO A 175 22.72 -5.88 3.48
N GLU A 176 23.07 -5.38 4.67
CA GLU A 176 22.61 -4.05 5.13
C GLU A 176 23.04 -2.91 4.18
N ASP A 177 24.21 -3.04 3.54
CA ASP A 177 24.71 -2.07 2.55
C ASP A 177 23.88 -2.02 1.26
N ASP A 178 23.03 -3.01 1.01
CA ASP A 178 22.15 -3.12 -0.16
C ASP A 178 20.69 -2.78 0.19
N TRP A 179 20.42 -2.24 1.39
CA TRP A 179 19.07 -1.83 1.78
C TRP A 179 18.67 -0.52 1.11
N GLY A 180 17.36 -0.34 0.94
CA GLY A 180 16.78 0.79 0.24
C GLY A 180 15.56 0.35 -0.54
N ASN A 181 15.77 -0.18 -1.75
CA ASN A 181 14.70 -0.66 -2.62
C ASN A 181 14.99 -2.09 -3.11
N LEU A 182 14.03 -2.99 -2.95
CA LEU A 182 14.10 -4.35 -3.47
C LEU A 182 12.81 -4.72 -4.20
N ASP A 183 12.92 -5.20 -5.44
CA ASP A 183 11.78 -5.81 -6.12
C ASP A 183 11.39 -7.12 -5.43
N ILE A 184 10.12 -7.22 -5.03
CA ILE A 184 9.56 -8.37 -4.34
C ILE A 184 8.24 -8.83 -4.96
N ALA A 185 7.80 -10.00 -4.53
CA ALA A 185 6.40 -10.42 -4.66
C ALA A 185 5.83 -10.72 -3.27
N TRP A 186 4.58 -10.39 -3.02
CA TRP A 186 3.90 -10.73 -1.78
C TRP A 186 2.56 -11.43 -2.03
N SER A 187 2.12 -12.20 -1.04
CA SER A 187 0.83 -12.89 -1.07
C SER A 187 0.20 -12.92 0.32
N GLU A 188 -1.12 -12.99 0.36
CA GLU A 188 -1.84 -13.27 1.61
C GLU A 188 -1.45 -14.68 2.12
N THR A 189 -1.47 -14.85 3.45
CA THR A 189 -1.19 -16.15 4.09
C THR A 189 -2.41 -17.07 4.06
#